data_AF-A0A1B7NB17-F1
#
_entry.id   AF-A0A1B7NB17-F1
#
_cell.length_a   1.000
_cell.length_b   1.000
_cell.length_c   1.000
_cell.angle_alpha   90.00
_cell.angle_beta   90.00
_cell.angle_gamma   90.00
#
_symmetry.space_group_name_H-M   'P 1'
#
loop_
_entity.id
_entity.type
_entity.pdbx_description
1 polymer ?
#
loop_
_entity_poly.entity_id
_entity_poly.type
_entity_poly.pdbx_seq_one_letter_code
_entity_poly.pdbx_strand_id
1 'polypeptide(L)'
;MSKVFRRSLTSLRRAPQVTPIFSPGPEDSATFATHLNNLFPSLHFPPELAQRILTHGSHKTAVHGHNGRLSFVGRRVLESYYLLFLHSAARNQPQHDYELLSSRTLNTYLLGEHIAPRWSLGRNLRWTPTVSQDLIRTHKNISSAKQSADTELENALTVNPGIVRSVGLYKVMGDAVQAVVGGVYHQFGGSVTHRLFHTRILPHILLPGKAEGVPSEFHHKALALCERMGGVDGNLLVQEPTSDHAPELEVVETVEAASS
;
A
#
# COMPACT_ATOMS: atom_id res chain seq x y z
N MET A 1 64.56 7.90 -40.42
CA MET A 1 63.88 6.66 -40.87
C MET A 1 62.58 6.50 -40.07
N SER A 2 61.46 7.00 -40.62
CA SER A 2 60.14 6.99 -39.99
C SER A 2 59.39 5.69 -40.25
N LYS A 3 58.91 5.02 -39.20
CA LYS A 3 57.99 3.88 -39.32
C LYS A 3 56.55 4.41 -39.41
N VAL A 4 55.93 4.20 -40.57
CA VAL A 4 54.52 4.47 -40.84
C VAL A 4 53.69 3.27 -40.37
N PHE A 5 52.78 3.50 -39.43
CA PHE A 5 51.84 2.51 -38.89
C PHE A 5 50.54 2.55 -39.75
N ARG A 6 50.28 1.51 -40.54
CA ARG A 6 48.98 1.34 -41.23
C ARG A 6 47.95 0.84 -40.22
N ARG A 7 46.98 1.67 -39.85
CA ARG A 7 45.74 1.24 -39.16
C ARG A 7 44.74 0.75 -40.20
N SER A 8 44.26 -0.49 -40.01
CA SER A 8 43.12 -1.06 -40.73
C SER A 8 41.83 -0.40 -40.24
N LEU A 9 41.02 0.13 -41.16
CA LEU A 9 39.70 0.69 -40.92
C LEU A 9 38.65 -0.31 -41.42
N THR A 10 38.10 -1.11 -40.52
CA THR A 10 36.79 -1.77 -40.70
C THR A 10 36.11 -1.90 -39.35
N SER A 11 35.38 -0.86 -38.96
CA SER A 11 34.34 -0.94 -37.93
C SER A 11 33.01 -0.66 -38.62
N LEU A 12 32.30 -1.73 -38.99
CA LEU A 12 30.92 -1.66 -39.42
C LEU A 12 30.07 -1.22 -38.21
N ARG A 13 29.61 0.03 -38.25
CA ARG A 13 28.57 0.55 -37.34
C ARG A 13 27.31 -0.30 -37.50
N ARG A 14 27.05 -1.17 -36.53
CA ARG A 14 25.75 -1.82 -36.36
C ARG A 14 24.78 -0.78 -35.80
N ALA A 15 23.73 -0.46 -36.56
CA ALA A 15 22.65 0.40 -36.09
C ALA A 15 22.02 -0.18 -34.82
N PRO A 16 21.59 0.66 -33.85
CA PRO A 16 20.87 0.19 -32.69
C PRO A 16 19.55 -0.44 -33.14
N GLN A 17 19.41 -1.73 -32.91
CA GLN A 17 18.16 -2.46 -33.08
C GLN A 17 17.17 -1.88 -32.08
N VAL A 18 16.12 -1.23 -32.60
CA VAL A 18 14.98 -0.77 -31.81
C VAL A 18 14.29 -2.03 -31.29
N THR A 19 14.50 -2.33 -30.01
CA THR A 19 13.73 -3.38 -29.33
C THR A 19 12.25 -3.04 -29.41
N PRO A 20 11.36 -3.99 -29.73
CA PRO A 20 9.94 -3.74 -29.72
C PRO A 20 9.54 -3.26 -28.33
N ILE A 21 8.91 -2.08 -28.29
CA ILE A 21 8.31 -1.52 -27.08
C ILE A 21 7.18 -2.48 -26.70
N PHE A 22 7.43 -3.32 -25.70
CA PHE A 22 6.38 -4.13 -25.09
C PHE A 22 5.49 -3.19 -24.28
N SER A 23 4.51 -2.57 -24.94
CA SER A 23 3.44 -1.90 -24.23
C SER A 23 2.72 -2.96 -23.40
N PRO A 24 2.64 -2.83 -22.05
CA PRO A 24 1.81 -3.73 -21.26
C PRO A 24 0.39 -3.67 -21.82
N GLY A 25 -0.21 -4.84 -22.07
CA GLY A 25 -1.52 -4.93 -22.71
C GLY A 25 -2.60 -4.21 -21.87
N PRO A 26 -3.58 -3.55 -22.51
CA PRO A 26 -4.65 -2.82 -21.82
C PRO A 26 -5.48 -3.68 -20.85
N GLU A 27 -5.52 -5.00 -21.07
CA GLU A 27 -6.25 -5.96 -20.24
C GLU A 27 -5.69 -6.08 -18.81
N ASP A 28 -4.39 -5.90 -18.65
CA ASP A 28 -3.71 -6.01 -17.36
C ASP A 28 -4.05 -4.82 -16.43
N SER A 29 -4.01 -3.61 -16.99
CA SER A 29 -4.27 -2.36 -16.25
C SER A 29 -5.72 -2.31 -15.77
N ALA A 30 -6.65 -2.77 -16.60
CA ALA A 30 -8.06 -2.90 -16.24
C ALA A 30 -8.29 -3.91 -15.11
N THR A 31 -7.56 -5.03 -15.12
CA THR A 31 -7.62 -6.04 -14.05
C THR A 31 -7.16 -5.46 -12.70
N PHE A 32 -6.08 -4.67 -12.69
CA PHE A 32 -5.61 -4.00 -11.48
C PHE A 32 -6.58 -2.98 -10.92
N ALA A 33 -7.16 -2.14 -11.77
CA ALA A 33 -8.20 -1.20 -11.33
C ALA A 33 -9.41 -1.95 -10.77
N THR A 34 -9.86 -3.02 -11.44
CA THR A 34 -10.97 -3.85 -10.96
C THR A 34 -10.69 -4.42 -9.58
N HIS A 35 -9.48 -4.95 -9.34
CA HIS A 35 -9.09 -5.45 -8.03
C HIS A 35 -9.15 -4.38 -6.94
N LEU A 36 -8.57 -3.19 -7.18
CA LEU A 36 -8.58 -2.11 -6.19
C LEU A 36 -9.98 -1.50 -5.98
N ASN A 37 -10.79 -1.40 -7.04
CA ASN A 37 -12.17 -0.92 -6.94
C ASN A 37 -13.04 -1.91 -6.15
N ASN A 38 -12.82 -3.23 -6.31
CA ASN A 38 -13.51 -4.22 -5.49
C ASN A 38 -13.08 -4.17 -4.02
N LEU A 39 -11.80 -3.89 -3.77
CA LEU A 39 -11.25 -3.75 -2.42
C LEU A 39 -11.76 -2.46 -1.73
N PHE A 40 -11.94 -1.39 -2.49
CA PHE A 40 -12.42 -0.11 -2.00
C PHE A 40 -13.61 0.38 -2.84
N PRO A 41 -14.83 -0.15 -2.63
CA PRO A 41 -15.98 0.09 -3.52
C PRO A 41 -16.40 1.56 -3.70
N SER A 42 -16.03 2.41 -2.74
CA SER A 42 -16.28 3.86 -2.79
C SER A 42 -15.25 4.63 -3.60
N LEU A 43 -14.18 3.99 -4.06
CA LEU A 43 -13.08 4.60 -4.80
C LEU A 43 -13.02 4.03 -6.23
N HIS A 44 -12.75 4.91 -7.20
CA HIS A 44 -12.56 4.54 -8.59
C HIS A 44 -11.12 4.85 -9.02
N PHE A 45 -10.28 3.82 -9.08
CA PHE A 45 -8.87 3.94 -9.44
C PHE A 45 -8.71 4.01 -10.97
N PRO A 46 -7.96 4.99 -11.50
CA PRO A 46 -7.52 4.98 -12.88
C PRO A 46 -6.67 3.72 -13.18
N PRO A 47 -6.87 3.02 -14.32
CA PRO A 47 -6.12 1.81 -14.68
C PRO A 47 -4.60 1.97 -14.61
N GLU A 48 -4.07 3.10 -15.05
CA GLU A 48 -2.64 3.39 -15.06
C GLU A 48 -2.10 3.56 -13.64
N LEU A 49 -2.89 4.18 -12.77
CA LEU A 49 -2.52 4.33 -11.35
C LEU A 49 -2.54 2.97 -10.66
N ALA A 50 -3.59 2.17 -10.87
CA ALA A 50 -3.72 0.84 -10.29
C ALA A 50 -2.56 -0.08 -10.72
N GLN A 51 -2.21 -0.05 -12.00
CA GLN A 51 -1.04 -0.76 -12.53
C GLN A 51 0.26 -0.34 -11.84
N ARG A 52 0.48 0.96 -11.64
CA ARG A 52 1.67 1.47 -10.95
C ARG A 52 1.69 1.08 -9.48
N ILE A 53 0.56 1.11 -8.79
CA ILE A 53 0.43 0.66 -7.39
C ILE A 53 0.81 -0.82 -7.25
N LEU A 54 0.33 -1.67 -8.17
CA LEU A 54 0.47 -3.12 -8.12
C LEU A 54 1.64 -3.66 -8.96
N THR A 55 2.60 -2.80 -9.33
CA THR A 55 3.86 -3.22 -9.96
C THR A 55 5.04 -2.84 -9.09
N HIS A 56 5.75 -3.85 -8.57
CA HIS A 56 6.98 -3.66 -7.81
C HIS A 56 8.19 -3.40 -8.73
N GLY A 57 9.18 -2.67 -8.24
CA GLY A 57 10.38 -2.30 -9.00
C GLY A 57 11.25 -3.49 -9.46
N SER A 58 11.08 -4.68 -8.87
CA SER A 58 11.78 -5.89 -9.30
C SER A 58 11.17 -6.58 -10.52
N HIS A 59 9.97 -6.18 -10.95
CA HIS A 59 9.32 -6.79 -12.11
C HIS A 59 9.86 -6.22 -13.43
N LYS A 60 9.95 -7.04 -14.47
CA LYS A 60 10.46 -6.63 -15.80
C LYS A 60 9.70 -5.45 -16.43
N THR A 61 8.41 -5.31 -16.14
CA THR A 61 7.58 -4.21 -16.66
C THR A 61 7.66 -2.93 -15.84
N ALA A 62 8.45 -2.90 -14.75
CA ALA A 62 8.59 -1.73 -13.87
C ALA A 62 9.07 -0.47 -14.61
N VAL A 63 9.73 -0.63 -15.75
CA VAL A 63 10.14 0.47 -16.64
C VAL A 63 8.96 1.32 -17.14
N HIS A 64 7.76 0.75 -17.20
CA HIS A 64 6.52 1.46 -17.57
C HIS A 64 5.81 2.11 -16.37
N GLY A 65 6.43 2.07 -15.20
CA GLY A 65 5.88 2.57 -13.95
C GLY A 65 5.82 1.47 -12.90
N HIS A 66 6.25 1.83 -11.70
CA HIS A 66 6.24 0.95 -10.54
C HIS A 66 5.89 1.76 -9.29
N ASN A 67 5.71 1.05 -8.19
CA ASN A 67 5.10 1.56 -6.98
C ASN A 67 6.02 2.39 -6.07
N GLY A 68 7.31 2.57 -6.43
CA GLY A 68 8.32 3.12 -5.52
C GLY A 68 8.06 4.56 -5.07
N ARG A 69 7.57 5.43 -5.96
CA ARG A 69 7.19 6.81 -5.58
C ARG A 69 5.95 6.84 -4.70
N LEU A 70 4.98 5.96 -4.98
CA LEU A 70 3.74 5.87 -4.22
C LEU A 70 3.99 5.27 -2.84
N SER A 71 4.84 4.25 -2.72
CA SER A 71 5.21 3.66 -1.43
C SER A 71 5.97 4.65 -0.55
N PHE A 72 6.85 5.46 -1.13
CA PHE A 72 7.53 6.55 -0.42
C PHE A 72 6.55 7.56 0.19
N VAL A 73 5.56 8.00 -0.60
CA VAL A 73 4.51 8.92 -0.11
C VAL A 73 3.66 8.24 0.96
N GLY A 74 3.18 7.03 0.69
CA GLY A 74 2.31 6.30 1.61
C GLY A 74 2.97 6.00 2.94
N ARG A 75 4.28 5.73 2.98
CA ARG A 75 5.03 5.59 4.23
C ARG A 75 4.93 6.84 5.11
N ARG A 76 5.15 8.02 4.53
CA ARG A 76 5.05 9.31 5.25
C ARG A 76 3.64 9.59 5.72
N VAL A 77 2.66 9.28 4.89
CA VAL A 77 1.24 9.46 5.21
C VAL A 77 0.81 8.56 6.37
N LEU A 78 1.21 7.27 6.34
CA LEU A 78 0.96 6.32 7.43
C LEU A 78 1.58 6.78 8.74
N GLU A 79 2.86 7.17 8.70
CA GLU A 79 3.57 7.67 9.87
C GLU A 79 2.88 8.91 10.45
N SER A 80 2.52 9.86 9.60
CA SER A 80 1.81 11.07 10.03
C SER A 80 0.50 10.76 10.73
N TYR A 81 -0.36 9.91 10.15
CA TYR A 81 -1.65 9.55 10.76
C TYR A 81 -1.50 8.69 12.01
N TYR A 82 -0.49 7.83 12.07
CA TYR A 82 -0.21 7.05 13.27
C TYR A 82 0.26 7.94 14.42
N LEU A 83 1.16 8.89 14.17
CA LEU A 83 1.61 9.85 15.18
C LEU A 83 0.47 10.75 15.67
N LEU A 84 -0.41 11.22 14.78
CA LEU A 84 -1.61 11.97 15.15
C LEU A 84 -2.56 11.14 16.03
N PHE A 85 -2.73 9.86 15.68
CA PHE A 85 -3.50 8.92 16.50
C PHE A 85 -2.89 8.74 17.90
N LEU A 86 -1.59 8.45 17.98
CA LEU A 86 -0.87 8.26 19.25
C LEU A 86 -0.96 9.51 20.12
N HIS A 87 -0.71 10.69 19.54
CA HIS A 87 -0.79 11.96 20.27
C HIS A 87 -2.21 12.22 20.81
N SER A 88 -3.25 11.91 20.03
CA SER A 88 -4.63 11.97 20.51
C SER A 88 -4.89 10.96 21.62
N ALA A 89 -4.39 9.74 21.50
CA ALA A 89 -4.64 8.64 22.43
C ALA A 89 -3.90 8.77 23.77
N ALA A 90 -2.70 9.33 23.76
CA ALA A 90 -1.79 9.37 24.90
C ALA A 90 -1.98 10.59 25.83
N ARG A 91 -3.04 11.40 25.68
CA ARG A 91 -3.23 12.66 26.44
C ARG A 91 -3.05 12.54 27.98
N ASN A 92 -3.27 11.36 28.56
CA ASN A 92 -3.14 11.09 30.00
C ASN A 92 -2.25 9.86 30.31
N GLN A 93 -1.40 9.45 29.38
CA GLN A 93 -0.58 8.22 29.49
C GLN A 93 0.91 8.56 29.64
N PRO A 94 1.74 7.61 30.12
CA PRO A 94 3.19 7.78 30.20
C PRO A 94 3.78 8.22 28.86
N GLN A 95 4.89 8.95 28.90
CA GLN A 95 5.57 9.38 27.68
C GLN A 95 6.11 8.15 26.93
N HIS A 96 5.47 7.80 25.80
CA HIS A 96 5.95 6.76 24.92
C HIS A 96 6.99 7.32 23.94
N ASP A 97 7.95 6.49 23.56
CA ASP A 97 8.82 6.77 22.43
C ASP A 97 8.04 6.55 21.12
N TYR A 98 7.53 7.65 20.56
CA TYR A 98 6.72 7.60 19.34
C TYR A 98 7.51 7.21 18.09
N GLU A 99 8.83 7.46 18.05
CA GLU A 99 9.68 7.07 16.93
C GLU A 99 9.88 5.55 16.94
N LEU A 100 10.16 4.98 18.11
CA LEU A 100 10.24 3.53 18.29
C LEU A 100 8.90 2.85 17.99
N LEU A 101 7.78 3.40 18.47
CA LEU A 101 6.45 2.86 18.17
C LEU A 101 6.14 2.93 16.67
N SER A 102 6.42 4.05 16.00
CA SER A 102 6.18 4.21 14.55
C SER A 102 7.00 3.21 13.74
N SER A 103 8.32 3.16 13.95
CA SER A 103 9.23 2.29 13.22
C SER A 103 8.94 0.79 13.40
N ARG A 104 8.45 0.42 14.59
CA ARG A 104 8.04 -0.94 14.92
C ARG A 104 6.68 -1.29 14.31
N THR A 105 5.65 -0.50 14.61
CA THR A 105 4.26 -0.83 14.23
C THR A 105 4.00 -0.67 12.74
N LEU A 106 4.63 0.31 12.08
CA LEU A 106 4.53 0.53 10.64
C LEU A 106 5.65 -0.13 9.83
N ASN A 107 6.35 -1.10 10.44
CA ASN A 107 7.39 -1.86 9.77
C ASN A 107 6.83 -2.51 8.50
N THR A 108 7.53 -2.36 7.37
CA THR A 108 7.07 -2.87 6.08
C THR A 108 6.73 -4.37 6.12
N TYR A 109 7.49 -5.18 6.85
CA TYR A 109 7.19 -6.61 6.98
C TYR A 109 5.87 -6.87 7.71
N LEU A 110 5.55 -6.11 8.78
CA LEU A 110 4.27 -6.24 9.47
C LEU A 110 3.09 -5.82 8.59
N LEU A 111 3.25 -4.75 7.81
CA LEU A 111 2.23 -4.33 6.84
C LEU A 111 2.00 -5.45 5.81
N GLY A 112 3.09 -6.03 5.30
CA GLY A 112 3.02 -7.16 4.37
C GLY A 112 2.45 -8.44 4.97
N GLU A 113 2.68 -8.70 6.25
CA GLU A 113 2.19 -9.90 6.93
C GLU A 113 0.72 -9.76 7.38
N HIS A 114 0.32 -8.58 7.83
CA HIS A 114 -0.98 -8.38 8.48
C HIS A 114 -2.00 -7.60 7.64
N ILE A 115 -1.59 -6.81 6.65
CA ILE A 115 -2.54 -6.04 5.83
C ILE A 115 -2.66 -6.66 4.44
N ALA A 116 -1.53 -6.93 3.80
CA ALA A 116 -1.52 -7.38 2.41
C ALA A 116 -2.34 -8.65 2.12
N PRO A 117 -2.39 -9.68 2.99
CA PRO A 117 -3.24 -10.85 2.76
C PRO A 117 -4.73 -10.52 2.76
N ARG A 118 -5.16 -9.57 3.61
CA ARG A 118 -6.56 -9.12 3.69
C ARG A 118 -6.97 -8.38 2.42
N TRP A 119 -6.02 -7.71 1.79
CA TRP A 119 -6.20 -7.02 0.52
C TRP A 119 -5.92 -7.92 -0.69
N SER A 120 -5.62 -9.21 -0.47
CA SER A 120 -5.26 -10.16 -1.54
C SER A 120 -4.15 -9.67 -2.47
N LEU A 121 -3.19 -8.89 -1.94
CA LEU A 121 -2.11 -8.32 -2.76
C LEU A 121 -1.14 -9.38 -3.26
N GLY A 122 -0.94 -10.48 -2.53
CA GLY A 122 0.01 -11.54 -2.91
C GLY A 122 -0.25 -12.11 -4.31
N ARG A 123 -1.52 -12.19 -4.73
CA ARG A 123 -1.94 -12.73 -6.04
C ARG A 123 -1.95 -11.70 -7.16
N ASN A 124 -2.17 -10.43 -6.80
CA ASN A 124 -2.38 -9.35 -7.77
C ASN A 124 -1.13 -8.48 -7.96
N LEU A 125 -0.09 -8.66 -7.14
CA LEU A 125 1.13 -7.87 -7.20
C LEU A 125 2.09 -8.44 -8.25
N ARG A 126 2.58 -7.59 -9.15
CA ARG A 126 3.66 -7.93 -10.09
C ARG A 126 5.02 -7.72 -9.45
N TRP A 127 5.77 -8.79 -9.26
CA TRP A 127 7.11 -8.74 -8.69
C TRP A 127 7.95 -9.95 -9.13
N THR A 128 9.26 -9.85 -8.96
CA THR A 128 10.21 -10.97 -9.16
C THR A 128 10.90 -11.28 -7.83
N PRO A 129 10.97 -12.56 -7.39
CA PRO A 129 11.68 -12.95 -6.18
C PRO A 129 13.20 -12.79 -6.29
N THR A 130 13.84 -12.52 -5.15
CA THR A 130 15.29 -12.30 -5.08
C THR A 130 16.12 -13.59 -5.07
N VAL A 131 15.51 -14.71 -4.68
CA VAL A 131 16.17 -16.04 -4.73
C VAL A 131 16.25 -16.57 -6.16
N SER A 132 17.38 -17.18 -6.52
CA SER A 132 17.56 -17.80 -7.84
C SER A 132 16.52 -18.90 -8.05
N GLN A 133 16.07 -19.08 -9.29
CA GLN A 133 15.14 -20.15 -9.63
C GLN A 133 15.67 -21.54 -9.24
N ASP A 134 16.98 -21.71 -9.09
CA ASP A 134 17.60 -22.98 -8.72
C ASP A 134 17.33 -23.37 -7.26
N LEU A 135 17.22 -22.40 -6.33
CA LEU A 135 16.78 -22.67 -4.96
C LEU A 135 15.29 -23.05 -4.91
N ILE A 136 14.47 -22.37 -5.70
CA ILE A 136 13.03 -22.71 -5.85
C ILE A 136 12.90 -24.12 -6.46
N ARG A 137 13.74 -24.48 -7.43
CA ARG A 137 13.82 -25.80 -8.06
C ARG A 137 14.35 -26.90 -7.13
N THR A 138 15.27 -26.60 -6.23
CA THR A 138 15.77 -27.58 -5.26
C THR A 138 14.65 -28.05 -4.32
N HIS A 139 13.67 -27.19 -4.04
CA HIS A 139 12.43 -27.54 -3.35
C HIS A 139 11.34 -28.13 -4.27
N LYS A 140 11.49 -28.12 -5.61
CA LYS A 140 10.54 -28.76 -6.56
C LYS A 140 10.57 -30.29 -6.53
N ASN A 141 11.62 -30.91 -6.00
CA ASN A 141 11.75 -32.38 -6.01
C ASN A 141 10.78 -33.13 -5.06
N ILE A 142 9.90 -32.41 -4.35
CA ILE A 142 8.89 -33.00 -3.45
C ILE A 142 7.48 -33.00 -4.06
N SER A 143 7.21 -32.26 -5.14
CA SER A 143 5.87 -32.21 -5.73
C SER A 143 5.92 -32.26 -7.25
N SER A 144 5.82 -33.48 -7.78
CA SER A 144 5.62 -33.76 -9.19
C SER A 144 4.21 -33.37 -9.64
N ALA A 145 4.05 -32.24 -10.32
CA ALA A 145 2.96 -32.01 -11.29
C ALA A 145 3.27 -30.77 -12.13
N LYS A 146 3.00 -30.83 -13.43
CA LYS A 146 3.05 -29.69 -14.37
C LYS A 146 2.09 -28.58 -13.90
N GLN A 147 2.58 -27.54 -13.22
CA GLN A 147 1.87 -26.27 -13.09
C GLN A 147 2.79 -25.08 -13.42
N SER A 148 2.18 -23.94 -13.74
CA SER A 148 2.93 -22.74 -14.10
C SER A 148 3.77 -22.27 -12.91
N ALA A 149 4.96 -21.72 -13.18
CA ALA A 149 5.90 -21.29 -12.13
C ALA A 149 5.28 -20.29 -11.14
N ASP A 150 4.29 -19.50 -11.59
CA ASP A 150 3.57 -18.53 -10.77
C ASP A 150 2.59 -19.21 -9.81
N THR A 151 1.85 -20.23 -10.25
CA THR A 151 0.90 -21.00 -9.41
C THR A 151 1.62 -21.83 -8.34
N GLU A 152 2.78 -22.36 -8.66
CA GLU A 152 3.58 -23.19 -7.74
C GLU A 152 4.28 -22.36 -6.65
N LEU A 153 4.76 -21.15 -6.99
CA LEU A 153 5.31 -20.22 -6.01
C LEU A 153 4.22 -19.83 -5.00
N GLU A 154 3.00 -19.54 -5.46
CA GLU A 154 1.86 -19.28 -4.56
C GLU A 154 1.57 -20.44 -3.60
N ASN A 155 1.61 -21.69 -4.09
CA ASN A 155 1.42 -22.86 -3.24
C ASN A 155 2.57 -23.05 -2.23
N ALA A 156 3.83 -22.83 -2.62
CA ALA A 156 4.96 -22.92 -1.70
C ALA A 156 4.93 -21.83 -0.61
N LEU A 157 4.44 -20.64 -0.94
CA LEU A 157 4.28 -19.51 -0.01
C LEU A 157 3.17 -19.75 1.01
N THR A 158 2.11 -20.48 0.65
CA THR A 158 1.02 -20.79 1.59
C THR A 158 1.37 -21.90 2.59
N VAL A 159 2.31 -22.79 2.24
CA VAL A 159 2.65 -23.98 3.05
C VAL A 159 3.76 -23.70 4.08
N ASN A 160 4.63 -22.69 3.90
CA ASN A 160 5.72 -22.44 4.84
C ASN A 160 6.01 -20.94 5.07
N PRO A 161 5.63 -20.36 6.22
CA PRO A 161 5.83 -18.93 6.51
C PRO A 161 7.30 -18.51 6.56
N GLY A 162 8.23 -19.44 6.82
CA GLY A 162 9.68 -19.17 6.75
C GLY A 162 10.18 -18.90 5.33
N ILE A 163 9.56 -19.53 4.33
CA ILE A 163 9.88 -19.32 2.91
C ILE A 163 9.37 -17.96 2.43
N VAL A 164 8.19 -17.54 2.90
CA VAL A 164 7.62 -16.22 2.56
C VAL A 164 8.54 -15.07 2.98
N ARG A 165 9.16 -15.19 4.16
CA ARG A 165 10.13 -14.21 4.66
C ARG A 165 11.46 -14.30 3.90
N SER A 166 11.92 -15.51 3.54
CA SER A 166 13.20 -15.70 2.85
C SER A 166 13.19 -15.25 1.37
N VAL A 167 12.04 -15.33 0.68
CA VAL A 167 11.92 -14.83 -0.70
C VAL A 167 11.69 -13.31 -0.79
N GLY A 168 11.53 -12.63 0.34
CA GLY A 168 11.28 -11.19 0.42
C GLY A 168 9.83 -10.77 0.16
N LEU A 169 8.88 -11.72 0.08
CA LEU A 169 7.50 -11.42 -0.32
C LEU A 169 6.81 -10.47 0.68
N TYR A 170 6.94 -10.68 1.99
CA TYR A 170 6.33 -9.76 2.97
C TYR A 170 6.86 -8.33 2.85
N LYS A 171 8.14 -8.16 2.50
CA LYS A 171 8.69 -6.83 2.25
C LYS A 171 8.03 -6.19 1.03
N VAL A 172 7.97 -6.92 -0.08
CA VAL A 172 7.40 -6.45 -1.35
C VAL A 172 5.90 -6.16 -1.20
N MET A 173 5.16 -7.00 -0.49
CA MET A 173 3.75 -6.77 -0.15
C MET A 173 3.54 -5.57 0.77
N GLY A 174 4.42 -5.37 1.76
CA GLY A 174 4.36 -4.18 2.61
C GLY A 174 4.62 -2.89 1.84
N ASP A 175 5.55 -2.91 0.88
CA ASP A 175 5.79 -1.78 -0.02
C ASP A 175 4.55 -1.53 -0.91
N ALA A 176 3.84 -2.58 -1.33
CA ALA A 176 2.57 -2.46 -2.04
C ALA A 176 1.45 -1.87 -1.16
N VAL A 177 1.35 -2.25 0.11
CA VAL A 177 0.42 -1.62 1.08
C VAL A 177 0.70 -0.12 1.19
N GLN A 178 1.97 0.26 1.36
CA GLN A 178 2.37 1.66 1.37
C GLN A 178 2.02 2.35 0.04
N ALA A 179 2.21 1.68 -1.10
CA ALA A 179 1.87 2.25 -2.40
C ALA A 179 0.36 2.45 -2.60
N VAL A 180 -0.49 1.54 -2.11
CA VAL A 180 -1.94 1.73 -2.10
C VAL A 180 -2.29 3.01 -1.33
N VAL A 181 -1.74 3.18 -0.12
CA VAL A 181 -1.96 4.38 0.70
C VAL A 181 -1.51 5.65 -0.02
N GLY A 182 -0.31 5.63 -0.63
CA GLY A 182 0.20 6.77 -1.39
C GLY A 182 -0.61 7.06 -2.65
N GLY A 183 -1.13 6.02 -3.31
CA GLY A 183 -2.04 6.14 -4.45
C GLY A 183 -3.39 6.74 -4.07
N VAL A 184 -3.96 6.32 -2.93
CA VAL A 184 -5.20 6.89 -2.41
C VAL A 184 -4.99 8.35 -2.01
N TYR A 185 -3.88 8.67 -1.35
CA TYR A 185 -3.54 10.04 -0.99
C TYR A 185 -3.39 10.94 -2.21
N HIS A 186 -2.69 10.44 -3.23
CA HIS A 186 -2.47 11.17 -4.48
C HIS A 186 -3.78 11.41 -5.26
N GLN A 187 -4.66 10.41 -5.34
CA GLN A 187 -5.85 10.47 -6.19
C GLN A 187 -7.09 11.03 -5.49
N PHE A 188 -7.27 10.73 -4.21
CA PHE A 188 -8.50 11.03 -3.45
C PHE A 188 -8.25 11.94 -2.23
N GLY A 189 -6.99 12.31 -1.97
CA GLY A 189 -6.62 13.29 -0.95
C GLY A 189 -6.48 12.74 0.47
N GLY A 190 -6.08 13.64 1.37
CA GLY A 190 -5.75 13.33 2.75
C GLY A 190 -6.92 12.83 3.58
N SER A 191 -8.11 13.44 3.48
CA SER A 191 -9.27 13.07 4.30
C SER A 191 -9.72 11.62 4.05
N VAL A 192 -9.75 11.19 2.78
CA VAL A 192 -10.08 9.82 2.39
C VAL A 192 -9.02 8.85 2.91
N THR A 193 -7.74 9.23 2.82
CA THR A 193 -6.64 8.38 3.25
C THR A 193 -6.56 8.26 4.78
N HIS A 194 -6.91 9.32 5.50
CA HIS A 194 -7.02 9.30 6.96
C HIS A 194 -8.11 8.33 7.41
N ARG A 195 -9.27 8.33 6.74
CA ARG A 195 -10.33 7.36 6.99
C ARG A 195 -9.88 5.94 6.64
N LEU A 196 -9.21 5.75 5.50
CA LEU A 196 -8.61 4.47 5.10
C LEU A 196 -7.67 3.94 6.19
N PHE A 197 -6.80 4.80 6.74
CA PHE A 197 -5.88 4.42 7.81
C PHE A 197 -6.62 3.88 9.04
N HIS A 198 -7.57 4.65 9.57
CA HIS A 198 -8.28 4.28 10.79
C HIS A 198 -9.19 3.06 10.64
N THR A 199 -9.70 2.79 9.44
CA THR A 199 -10.70 1.74 9.21
C THR A 199 -10.15 0.49 8.56
N ARG A 200 -9.09 0.57 7.74
CA ARG A 200 -8.55 -0.56 6.96
C ARG A 200 -7.13 -0.98 7.34
N ILE A 201 -6.43 -0.18 8.16
CA ILE A 201 -5.02 -0.41 8.49
C ILE A 201 -4.85 -0.56 9.99
N LEU A 202 -5.22 0.47 10.76
CA LEU A 202 -5.04 0.53 12.20
C LEU A 202 -5.62 -0.70 12.94
N PRO A 203 -6.84 -1.20 12.63
CA PRO A 203 -7.39 -2.37 13.29
C PRO A 203 -6.57 -3.65 13.09
N HIS A 204 -5.80 -3.74 12.00
CA HIS A 204 -5.04 -4.93 11.63
C HIS A 204 -3.59 -4.92 12.14
N ILE A 205 -3.13 -3.79 12.66
CA ILE A 205 -1.78 -3.63 13.26
C ILE A 205 -1.84 -3.49 14.79
N LEU A 206 -3.03 -3.68 15.40
CA LEU A 206 -3.17 -3.71 16.87
C LEU A 206 -2.40 -4.87 17.51
N LEU A 207 -2.49 -6.05 16.90
CA LEU A 207 -1.78 -7.29 17.29
C LEU A 207 -1.79 -7.54 18.82
N PRO A 208 -2.95 -7.90 19.41
CA PRO A 208 -3.06 -8.14 20.85
C PRO A 208 -2.03 -9.14 21.37
N GLY A 209 -1.36 -8.78 22.48
CA GLY A 209 -0.33 -9.61 23.11
C GLY A 209 1.01 -9.66 22.36
N LYS A 210 1.15 -8.95 21.23
CA LYS A 210 2.40 -8.86 20.48
C LYS A 210 3.06 -7.51 20.69
N ALA A 211 4.34 -7.53 21.02
CA ALA A 211 5.11 -6.31 21.21
C ALA A 211 5.21 -5.52 19.90
N GLU A 212 5.13 -6.15 18.73
CA GLU A 212 5.28 -5.47 17.44
C GLU A 212 4.10 -4.53 17.09
N GLY A 213 2.93 -4.76 17.67
CA GLY A 213 1.70 -4.01 17.39
C GLY A 213 1.61 -2.65 18.06
N VAL A 214 0.43 -2.03 17.91
CA VAL A 214 0.02 -0.87 18.71
C VAL A 214 -0.06 -1.28 20.20
N PRO A 215 0.41 -0.46 21.14
CA PRO A 215 0.24 -0.73 22.57
C PRO A 215 -1.23 -0.98 22.97
N SER A 216 -1.46 -1.97 23.83
CA SER A 216 -2.80 -2.46 24.22
C SER A 216 -3.71 -1.39 24.80
N GLU A 217 -3.14 -0.43 25.52
CA GLU A 217 -3.81 0.73 26.11
C GLU A 217 -4.48 1.63 25.06
N PHE A 218 -4.04 1.57 23.79
CA PHE A 218 -4.64 2.35 22.71
C PHE A 218 -5.66 1.55 21.88
N HIS A 219 -5.81 0.24 22.10
CA HIS A 219 -6.66 -0.62 21.28
C HIS A 219 -8.13 -0.20 21.34
N HIS A 220 -8.64 0.06 22.53
CA HIS A 220 -10.04 0.49 22.70
C HIS A 220 -10.32 1.78 21.91
N LYS A 221 -9.41 2.75 21.97
CA LYS A 221 -9.56 4.01 21.24
C LYS A 221 -9.40 3.85 19.74
N ALA A 222 -8.50 2.98 19.28
CA ALA A 222 -8.33 2.66 17.87
C ALA A 222 -9.62 2.07 17.28
N LEU A 223 -10.22 1.09 17.96
CA LEU A 223 -11.46 0.45 17.54
C LEU A 223 -12.64 1.43 17.60
N ALA A 224 -12.76 2.24 18.66
CA ALA A 224 -13.80 3.26 18.75
C ALA A 224 -13.72 4.30 17.63
N LEU A 225 -12.52 4.69 17.20
CA LEU A 225 -12.33 5.57 16.03
C LEU A 225 -12.69 4.87 14.71
N CYS A 226 -12.33 3.59 14.56
CA CYS A 226 -12.72 2.79 13.41
C CYS A 226 -14.25 2.77 13.27
N GLU A 227 -14.99 2.43 14.33
CA GLU A 227 -16.45 2.40 14.34
C GLU A 227 -17.06 3.78 14.03
N ARG A 228 -16.56 4.84 14.66
CA ARG A 228 -17.01 6.22 14.38
C ARG A 228 -16.79 6.64 12.93
N MET A 229 -15.79 6.07 12.27
CA MET A 229 -15.48 6.30 10.86
C MET A 229 -16.19 5.31 9.91
N GLY A 230 -17.20 4.58 10.38
CA GLY A 230 -18.02 3.67 9.59
C GLY A 230 -17.56 2.21 9.60
N GLY A 231 -16.58 1.86 10.44
CA GLY A 231 -16.09 0.49 10.58
C GLY A 231 -15.19 0.03 9.44
N VAL A 232 -14.78 -1.24 9.50
CA VAL A 232 -13.83 -1.88 8.57
C VAL A 232 -14.35 -2.06 7.14
N ASP A 233 -15.64 -1.81 6.91
CA ASP A 233 -16.27 -1.82 5.59
C ASP A 233 -16.98 -0.49 5.24
N GLY A 234 -16.85 0.53 6.10
CA GLY A 234 -17.49 1.84 5.91
C GLY A 234 -17.05 2.59 4.65
N ASN A 235 -17.92 3.46 4.15
CA ASN A 235 -17.63 4.30 2.97
C ASN A 235 -16.41 5.21 3.24
N LEU A 236 -15.43 5.22 2.31
CA LEU A 236 -14.22 6.02 2.44
C LEU A 236 -14.42 7.48 2.02
N LEU A 237 -15.43 7.76 1.20
CA LEU A 237 -15.86 9.10 0.89
C LEU A 237 -16.72 9.63 2.05
N VAL A 238 -16.38 10.80 2.57
CA VAL A 238 -17.18 11.46 3.60
C VAL A 238 -18.54 11.80 2.98
N GLN A 239 -19.62 11.24 3.53
CA GLN A 239 -20.94 11.82 3.30
C GLN A 239 -20.97 13.12 4.11
N GLU A 240 -21.00 14.27 3.45
CA GLU A 240 -21.43 15.47 4.14
C GLU A 240 -22.85 15.22 4.65
N PRO A 241 -23.17 15.55 5.91
CA PRO A 241 -24.56 15.52 6.35
C PRO A 241 -25.33 16.44 5.42
N THR A 242 -26.23 15.87 4.61
CA THR A 242 -27.17 16.62 3.79
C THR A 242 -27.86 17.61 4.71
N SER A 243 -27.62 18.89 4.49
CA SER A 243 -28.15 20.01 5.27
C SER A 243 -29.64 20.24 4.99
N ASP A 244 -30.45 19.19 5.10
CA ASP A 244 -31.91 19.26 4.88
C ASP A 244 -32.71 19.62 6.14
N HIS A 245 -32.03 19.89 7.26
CA HIS A 245 -32.66 20.51 8.42
C HIS A 245 -31.74 21.57 9.05
N ALA A 246 -31.70 22.75 8.44
CA ALA A 246 -31.45 23.96 9.21
C ALA A 246 -32.74 24.29 9.98
N PRO A 247 -32.75 24.30 11.32
CA PRO A 247 -33.83 24.92 12.05
C PRO A 247 -33.77 26.44 11.78
N GLU A 248 -34.86 26.96 11.25
CA GLU A 248 -35.12 28.38 11.07
C GLU A 248 -34.98 29.05 12.45
N LEU A 249 -33.92 29.85 12.62
CA LEU A 249 -33.72 30.67 13.81
C LEU A 249 -34.74 31.82 13.76
N GLU A 250 -35.86 31.67 14.46
CA GLU A 250 -36.73 32.79 14.81
C GLU A 250 -35.92 33.81 15.62
N VAL A 251 -35.68 34.97 14.99
CA VAL A 251 -35.14 36.15 15.65
C VAL A 251 -36.26 36.75 16.50
N VAL A 252 -36.27 36.43 17.80
CA VAL A 252 -37.11 37.15 18.77
C VAL A 252 -36.44 38.50 19.06
N GLU A 253 -36.97 39.55 18.46
CA GLU A 253 -36.58 40.94 18.70
C GLU A 253 -37.17 41.38 20.05
N THR A 254 -36.39 41.30 21.13
CA THR A 254 -36.71 41.93 22.41
C THR A 254 -36.44 43.43 22.31
N VAL A 255 -37.50 44.22 22.19
CA VAL A 255 -37.45 45.68 22.34
C VAL A 255 -37.33 46.00 23.83
N GLU A 256 -36.12 46.32 24.26
CA GLU A 256 -35.86 46.95 25.55
C GLU A 256 -35.76 48.47 25.33
N ALA A 257 -36.74 49.23 25.79
CA ALA A 257 -36.66 50.68 25.87
C ALA A 257 -36.95 51.12 27.32
N ALA A 258 -35.88 51.56 27.98
CA ALA A 258 -35.86 52.09 29.33
C ALA A 258 -36.36 53.55 29.38
N SER A 259 -37.09 53.84 30.46
CA SER A 259 -37.08 55.08 31.26
C SER A 259 -37.28 56.44 30.59
N SER A 260 -38.45 57.04 30.84
CA SER A 260 -38.61 58.31 31.58
C SER A 260 -40.05 58.49 32.03
#